data_AF-A0A1N7I5G6-F1
#
_entry.id   AF-A0A1N7I5G6-F1
#
_cell.length_a   1.000
_cell.length_b   1.000
_cell.length_c   1.000
_cell.angle_alpha   90.00
_cell.angle_beta   90.00
_cell.angle_gamma   90.00
#
_symmetry.space_group_name_H-M   'P 1'
#
loop_
_entity.id
_entity.type
_entity.pdbx_description
1 polymer ?
#
loop_
_entity_poly.entity_id
_entity_poly.type
_entity_poly.pdbx_seq_one_letter_code
_entity_poly.pdbx_strand_id
1 'polypeptide(L)'
;MMKILVIGALSTASIYFAQTYPVSAIPENLKKNADVVIRKDFTTVLINKIDEIKYQYNTVTTVLNKDGDSKALIYIPYKKGDNISDVKVTVYDESGKKIKSFSKSDFGDFANNTQGVFYSDSRILALSYTSAYYPYTVDFSYQRTDENTIFIPDFVPFSSPNESLEESQFKIIINPMLFLSKSSNEFDQADERKYPIDFISSFTKVKKVILEIPEGYVIETMPKNKKIVTDDKEIEYSYVAEQKGNKLEVISTIKTASPDYPKEYYPAFKQIWGTASKSENQVISLVRKS
;
A
#
# COMPACT_ATOMS: atom_id res chain seq x y z
N MET A 1 -4.19 58.03 -46.27
CA MET A 1 -4.27 57.55 -44.87
C MET A 1 -4.57 56.06 -44.91
N MET A 2 -3.58 55.23 -44.58
CA MET A 2 -3.62 53.78 -44.79
C MET A 2 -4.20 53.10 -43.54
N LYS A 3 -5.35 52.44 -43.67
CA LYS A 3 -5.98 51.65 -42.60
C LYS A 3 -5.29 50.28 -42.55
N ILE A 4 -4.62 49.98 -41.44
CA ILE A 4 -4.06 48.65 -41.16
C ILE A 4 -5.10 47.88 -40.35
N LEU A 5 -5.57 46.76 -40.90
CA LEU A 5 -6.51 45.83 -40.27
C LEU A 5 -5.70 44.75 -39.55
N VAL A 6 -5.78 44.71 -38.22
CA VAL A 6 -5.15 43.66 -37.41
C VAL A 6 -6.21 42.60 -37.10
N ILE A 7 -6.06 41.42 -37.70
CA ILE A 7 -6.87 40.23 -37.39
C ILE A 7 -6.18 39.51 -36.22
N GLY A 8 -6.73 39.64 -35.02
CA GLY A 8 -6.30 38.86 -33.87
C GLY A 8 -6.82 37.44 -33.96
N ALA A 9 -5.92 36.46 -34.08
CA ALA A 9 -6.26 35.04 -33.97
C ALA A 9 -6.52 34.71 -32.49
N LEU A 10 -7.78 34.48 -32.14
CA LEU A 10 -8.17 33.97 -30.83
C LEU A 10 -7.93 32.45 -30.81
N SER A 11 -6.84 32.01 -30.20
CA SER A 11 -6.58 30.60 -29.93
C SER A 11 -7.42 30.17 -28.73
N THR A 12 -8.56 29.53 -28.97
CA THR A 12 -9.37 28.91 -27.92
C THR A 12 -8.64 27.64 -27.43
N ALA A 13 -8.03 27.71 -26.25
CA ALA A 13 -7.53 26.53 -25.57
C ALA A 13 -8.73 25.70 -25.08
N SER A 14 -9.01 24.58 -25.75
CA SER A 14 -10.03 23.62 -25.29
C SER A 14 -9.54 22.92 -24.03
N ILE A 15 -10.21 23.18 -22.91
CA ILE A 15 -10.02 22.42 -21.67
C ILE A 15 -10.66 21.05 -21.89
N TYR A 16 -9.87 20.07 -22.33
CA TYR A 16 -10.31 18.69 -22.35
C TYR A 16 -10.43 18.21 -20.91
N PHE A 17 -11.66 18.08 -20.42
CA PHE A 17 -11.91 17.28 -19.23
C PHE A 17 -11.49 15.84 -19.58
N ALA A 18 -10.47 15.33 -18.90
CA ALA A 18 -10.11 13.92 -18.99
C ALA A 18 -11.31 13.11 -18.52
N GLN A 19 -11.90 12.31 -19.41
CA GLN A 19 -12.95 11.36 -19.07
C GLN A 19 -12.32 10.21 -18.28
N THR A 20 -12.95 9.83 -17.17
CA THR A 20 -12.43 8.79 -16.28
C THR A 20 -13.01 7.44 -16.68
N TYR A 21 -12.16 6.53 -17.15
CA TYR A 21 -12.53 5.18 -17.62
C TYR A 21 -13.60 5.13 -18.74
N PRO A 22 -13.46 5.88 -19.85
CA PRO A 22 -14.33 5.68 -21.01
C PRO A 22 -14.14 4.26 -21.56
N VAL A 23 -15.23 3.63 -22.02
CA VAL A 23 -15.20 2.26 -22.55
C VAL A 23 -14.45 2.17 -23.87
N SER A 24 -14.39 3.27 -24.63
CA SER A 24 -13.57 3.40 -25.85
C SER A 24 -12.07 3.26 -25.59
N ALA A 25 -11.60 3.44 -24.34
CA ALA A 25 -10.20 3.23 -23.97
C ALA A 25 -9.86 1.75 -23.71
N ILE A 26 -10.85 0.86 -23.67
CA ILE A 26 -10.63 -0.58 -23.49
C ILE A 26 -10.16 -1.19 -24.83
N PRO A 27 -8.99 -1.86 -24.88
CA PRO A 27 -8.54 -2.57 -26.07
C PRO A 27 -9.58 -3.55 -26.62
N GLU A 28 -9.81 -3.56 -27.94
CA GLU A 28 -10.85 -4.39 -28.59
C GLU A 28 -10.71 -5.89 -28.29
N ASN A 29 -9.49 -6.39 -28.16
CA ASN A 29 -9.24 -7.80 -27.85
C ASN A 29 -9.77 -8.20 -26.46
N LEU A 30 -9.81 -7.27 -25.50
CA LEU A 30 -10.31 -7.53 -24.14
C LEU A 30 -11.83 -7.46 -24.05
N LYS A 31 -12.50 -6.90 -25.06
CA LYS A 31 -13.97 -6.93 -25.14
C LYS A 31 -14.50 -8.18 -25.81
N LYS A 32 -13.66 -8.90 -26.54
CA LYS A 32 -14.07 -10.08 -27.32
C LYS A 32 -14.41 -11.25 -26.39
N ASN A 33 -15.65 -11.71 -26.42
CA ASN A 33 -16.18 -12.82 -25.60
C ASN A 33 -16.12 -12.57 -24.08
N ALA A 34 -15.98 -11.32 -23.65
CA ALA A 34 -16.01 -10.92 -22.26
C ALA A 34 -17.36 -10.31 -21.90
N ASP A 35 -17.88 -10.65 -20.72
CA ASP A 35 -19.02 -9.97 -20.12
C ASP A 35 -18.58 -8.79 -19.27
N VAL A 36 -17.35 -8.88 -18.76
CA VAL A 36 -16.73 -7.92 -17.88
C VAL A 36 -15.25 -7.75 -18.25
N VAL A 37 -14.79 -6.51 -18.19
CA VAL A 37 -13.37 -6.17 -18.26
C VAL A 37 -12.94 -5.58 -16.92
N ILE A 38 -12.07 -6.30 -16.22
CA ILE A 38 -11.39 -5.81 -15.03
C ILE A 38 -10.26 -4.88 -15.54
N ARG A 39 -10.49 -3.59 -15.43
CA ARG A 39 -9.55 -2.55 -15.87
C ARG A 39 -8.40 -2.36 -14.89
N LYS A 40 -8.69 -2.52 -13.60
CA LYS A 40 -7.70 -2.52 -12.52
C LYS A 40 -8.11 -3.53 -11.47
N ASP A 41 -7.14 -4.28 -10.99
CA ASP A 41 -7.27 -5.09 -9.77
C ASP A 41 -6.00 -4.94 -8.92
N PHE A 42 -6.02 -3.95 -8.04
CA PHE A 42 -4.88 -3.57 -7.22
C PHE A 42 -5.14 -3.94 -5.77
N THR A 43 -4.24 -4.74 -5.21
CA THR A 43 -4.22 -5.07 -3.78
C THR A 43 -2.88 -4.63 -3.20
N THR A 44 -2.92 -3.81 -2.14
CA THR A 44 -1.73 -3.47 -1.34
C THR A 44 -1.89 -4.01 0.08
N VAL A 45 -0.92 -4.79 0.53
CA VAL A 45 -0.81 -5.34 1.88
C VAL A 45 0.29 -4.57 2.61
N LEU A 46 -0.09 -3.84 3.65
CA LEU A 46 0.82 -3.13 4.54
C LEU A 46 0.95 -3.91 5.85
N ILE A 47 2.12 -4.47 6.10
CA ILE A 47 2.45 -5.18 7.33
C ILE A 47 3.11 -4.17 8.26
N ASN A 48 2.30 -3.51 9.08
CA ASN A 48 2.76 -2.46 10.01
C ASN A 48 3.41 -3.08 11.25
N LYS A 49 2.80 -4.15 11.79
CA LYS A 49 3.23 -4.86 12.99
C LYS A 49 2.94 -6.35 12.84
N ILE A 50 3.39 -7.14 13.83
CA ILE A 50 3.13 -8.58 13.89
C ILE A 50 1.65 -8.94 14.14
N ASP A 51 0.83 -7.96 14.49
CA ASP A 51 -0.57 -8.06 14.87
C ASP A 51 -1.41 -6.96 14.20
N GLU A 52 -0.92 -6.36 13.11
CA GLU A 52 -1.63 -5.31 12.40
C GLU A 52 -1.27 -5.35 10.91
N ILE A 53 -2.18 -5.91 10.10
CA ILE A 53 -2.10 -5.86 8.64
C ILE A 53 -3.22 -4.97 8.11
N LYS A 54 -2.85 -4.05 7.23
CA LYS A 54 -3.78 -3.21 6.50
C LYS A 54 -3.79 -3.59 5.03
N TYR A 55 -4.97 -3.91 4.52
CA TYR A 55 -5.24 -4.19 3.12
C TYR A 55 -5.88 -2.98 2.46
N GLN A 56 -5.42 -2.63 1.27
CA GLN A 56 -6.03 -1.63 0.41
C GLN A 56 -6.41 -2.30 -0.90
N TYR A 57 -7.69 -2.30 -1.20
CA TYR A 57 -8.23 -2.88 -2.42
C TYR A 57 -8.70 -1.76 -3.33
N ASN A 58 -8.38 -1.85 -4.61
CA ASN A 58 -8.97 -1.01 -5.65
C ASN A 58 -9.23 -1.84 -6.90
N THR A 59 -10.50 -2.00 -7.23
CA THR A 59 -10.95 -2.67 -8.44
C THR A 59 -11.70 -1.69 -9.33
N VAL A 60 -11.43 -1.72 -10.62
CA VAL A 60 -12.18 -0.98 -11.63
C VAL A 60 -12.70 -1.97 -12.64
N THR A 61 -14.01 -2.08 -12.75
CA THR A 61 -14.66 -3.15 -13.50
C THR A 61 -15.68 -2.56 -14.45
N THR A 62 -15.46 -2.72 -15.76
CA THR A 62 -16.44 -2.37 -16.79
C THR A 62 -17.30 -3.58 -17.10
N VAL A 63 -18.60 -3.45 -16.92
CA VAL A 63 -19.60 -4.43 -17.27
C VAL A 63 -20.09 -4.14 -18.68
N LEU A 64 -19.89 -5.10 -19.59
CA LEU A 64 -20.19 -4.93 -21.02
C LEU A 64 -21.63 -5.31 -21.36
N ASN A 65 -22.21 -6.25 -20.62
CA ASN A 65 -23.55 -6.78 -20.87
C ASN A 65 -24.20 -7.26 -19.57
N LYS A 66 -25.46 -7.68 -19.65
CA LYS A 66 -26.26 -8.13 -18.51
C LYS A 66 -25.69 -9.37 -17.79
N ASP A 67 -25.05 -10.27 -18.53
CA ASP A 67 -24.48 -11.50 -17.94
C ASP A 67 -23.29 -11.18 -17.02
N GLY A 68 -22.68 -9.99 -17.21
CA GLY A 68 -21.59 -9.48 -16.38
C GLY A 68 -22.01 -8.90 -15.03
N ASP A 69 -23.30 -8.63 -14.78
CA ASP A 69 -23.75 -8.02 -13.52
C ASP A 69 -23.34 -8.84 -12.29
N SER A 70 -23.45 -10.17 -12.40
CA SER A 70 -23.12 -11.09 -11.30
C SER A 70 -21.64 -11.05 -10.89
N LYS A 71 -20.76 -10.62 -11.80
CA LYS A 71 -19.31 -10.49 -11.61
C LYS A 71 -18.90 -9.11 -11.09
N ALA A 72 -19.80 -8.13 -11.14
CA ALA A 72 -19.58 -6.77 -10.68
C ALA A 72 -20.34 -6.44 -9.38
N LEU A 73 -20.70 -7.47 -8.61
CA LEU A 73 -21.31 -7.30 -7.30
C LEU A 73 -20.35 -6.57 -6.35
N ILE A 74 -20.87 -5.56 -5.65
CA ILE A 74 -20.07 -4.68 -4.80
C ILE A 74 -20.28 -5.12 -3.35
N TYR A 75 -19.28 -5.82 -2.82
CA TYR A 75 -19.33 -6.31 -1.45
C TYR A 75 -17.96 -6.32 -0.77
N ILE A 76 -17.97 -6.28 0.56
CA ILE A 76 -16.79 -6.34 1.41
C ILE A 76 -17.00 -7.45 2.43
N PRO A 77 -16.34 -8.61 2.27
CA PRO A 77 -16.33 -9.64 3.29
C PRO A 77 -15.40 -9.23 4.44
N TYR A 78 -15.88 -9.37 5.67
CA TYR A 78 -15.12 -9.04 6.87
C TYR A 78 -15.53 -9.91 8.06
N LYS A 79 -14.69 -9.95 9.09
CA LYS A 79 -15.00 -10.57 10.37
C LYS A 79 -15.27 -9.50 11.41
N LYS A 80 -16.08 -9.83 12.42
CA LYS A 80 -16.25 -8.99 13.60
C LYS A 80 -14.89 -8.77 14.27
N GLY A 81 -14.47 -7.50 14.36
CA GLY A 81 -13.12 -7.11 14.79
C GLY A 81 -12.36 -6.35 13.69
N ASP A 82 -12.62 -6.66 12.43
CA ASP A 82 -12.00 -5.97 11.31
C ASP A 82 -12.44 -4.50 11.25
N ASN A 83 -11.50 -3.61 10.97
CA ASN A 83 -11.81 -2.22 10.67
C ASN A 83 -11.94 -2.01 9.17
N ILE A 84 -13.15 -1.69 8.70
CA ILE A 84 -13.40 -1.29 7.31
C ILE A 84 -13.46 0.23 7.21
N SER A 85 -12.62 0.82 6.36
CA SER A 85 -12.51 2.27 6.16
C SER A 85 -12.31 2.63 4.69
N ASP A 86 -12.36 3.92 4.37
CA ASP A 86 -12.14 4.47 3.02
C ASP A 86 -12.94 3.81 1.88
N VAL A 87 -14.15 3.32 2.19
CA VAL A 87 -15.05 2.72 1.20
C VAL A 87 -15.55 3.80 0.24
N LYS A 88 -15.21 3.64 -1.04
CA LYS A 88 -15.63 4.52 -2.14
C LYS A 88 -16.08 3.67 -3.31
N VAL A 89 -17.24 3.99 -3.82
CA VAL A 89 -17.76 3.42 -5.07
C VAL A 89 -18.12 4.58 -5.98
N THR A 90 -17.68 4.53 -7.23
CA THR A 90 -18.15 5.45 -8.28
C THR A 90 -18.54 4.65 -9.50
N VAL A 91 -19.74 4.92 -10.00
CA VAL A 91 -20.25 4.32 -11.23
C VAL A 91 -20.19 5.34 -12.36
N TYR A 92 -19.66 4.93 -13.49
CA TYR A 92 -19.52 5.72 -14.71
C TYR A 92 -20.33 5.11 -15.85
N ASP A 93 -20.81 5.97 -16.75
CA ASP A 93 -21.41 5.54 -18.02
C ASP A 93 -20.35 5.13 -19.05
N GLU A 94 -20.81 4.71 -20.23
CA GLU A 94 -19.97 4.31 -21.36
C GLU A 94 -18.91 5.38 -21.74
N SER A 95 -19.26 6.66 -21.61
CA SER A 95 -18.38 7.79 -21.92
C SER A 95 -17.39 8.13 -20.81
N GLY A 96 -17.42 7.41 -19.68
CA GLY A 96 -16.61 7.72 -18.51
C GLY A 96 -17.13 8.91 -17.70
N LYS A 97 -18.40 9.30 -17.90
CA LYS A 97 -19.04 10.32 -17.07
C LYS A 97 -19.63 9.66 -15.83
N LYS A 98 -19.35 10.26 -14.68
CA LYS A 98 -19.85 9.80 -13.38
C LYS A 98 -21.38 9.86 -13.34
N ILE A 99 -22.01 8.71 -13.07
CA ILE A 99 -23.46 8.55 -12.85
C ILE A 99 -23.77 8.72 -11.36
N LYS A 100 -23.08 7.98 -10.50
CA LYS A 100 -23.39 7.92 -9.06
C LYS A 100 -22.13 7.60 -8.26
N SER A 101 -22.11 8.01 -7.00
CA SER A 101 -21.11 7.56 -6.04
C SER A 101 -21.79 7.11 -4.75
N PHE A 102 -21.12 6.19 -4.06
CA PHE A 102 -21.54 5.65 -2.79
C PHE A 102 -20.36 5.61 -1.83
N SER A 103 -20.69 5.56 -0.55
CA SER A 103 -19.76 5.47 0.56
C SER A 103 -20.16 4.32 1.47
N LYS A 104 -19.40 4.08 2.55
CA LYS A 104 -19.68 3.01 3.52
C LYS A 104 -21.12 3.02 4.06
N SER A 105 -21.73 4.20 4.24
CA SER A 105 -23.09 4.33 4.81
C SER A 105 -24.19 3.81 3.90
N ASP A 106 -23.92 3.64 2.61
CA ASP A 106 -24.89 3.15 1.62
C ASP A 106 -24.96 1.61 1.57
N PHE A 107 -24.05 0.92 2.29
CA PHE A 107 -23.99 -0.54 2.31
C PHE A 107 -24.91 -1.10 3.39
N GLY A 108 -25.62 -2.18 3.04
CA GLY A 108 -26.28 -3.04 4.01
C GLY A 108 -25.27 -4.00 4.65
N ASP A 109 -25.47 -4.32 5.92
CA ASP A 109 -24.61 -5.24 6.68
C ASP A 109 -25.37 -6.54 6.97
N PHE A 110 -24.86 -7.65 6.44
CA PHE A 110 -25.50 -8.96 6.48
C PHE A 110 -24.57 -10.01 7.09
N ALA A 111 -25.17 -11.05 7.70
CA ALA A 111 -24.43 -12.24 8.11
C ALA A 111 -23.92 -12.99 6.87
N ASN A 112 -22.68 -13.46 6.91
CA ASN A 112 -22.06 -14.24 5.84
C ASN A 112 -21.75 -15.66 6.34
N ASN A 113 -22.79 -16.42 6.63
CA ASN A 113 -22.69 -17.77 7.16
C ASN A 113 -23.20 -18.81 6.15
N THR A 114 -22.50 -19.95 6.08
CA THR A 114 -22.99 -21.14 5.39
C THR A 114 -24.12 -21.78 6.20
N GLN A 115 -25.05 -22.45 5.53
CA GLN A 115 -26.15 -23.19 6.16
C GLN A 115 -25.62 -24.12 7.27
N GLY A 116 -26.23 -24.06 8.46
CA GLY A 116 -25.85 -24.88 9.62
C GLY A 116 -24.86 -24.24 10.61
N VAL A 117 -24.38 -23.01 10.37
CA VAL A 117 -23.50 -22.30 11.30
C VAL A 117 -24.30 -21.32 12.18
N PHE A 118 -24.43 -21.66 13.46
CA PHE A 118 -25.19 -20.87 14.45
C PHE A 118 -24.41 -19.70 15.06
N TYR A 119 -23.08 -19.79 15.06
CA TYR A 119 -22.18 -18.74 15.57
C TYR A 119 -21.09 -18.48 14.54
N SER A 120 -21.14 -17.31 13.91
CA SER A 120 -20.08 -16.84 13.00
C SER A 120 -19.94 -15.34 13.14
N ASP A 121 -18.69 -14.90 13.24
CA ASP A 121 -18.33 -13.49 13.15
C ASP A 121 -18.16 -13.01 11.71
N SER A 122 -18.37 -13.89 10.73
CA SER A 122 -18.26 -13.56 9.30
C SER A 122 -19.47 -12.76 8.84
N ARG A 123 -19.20 -11.59 8.28
CA ARG A 123 -20.20 -10.64 7.80
C ARG A 123 -19.81 -10.14 6.41
N ILE A 124 -20.78 -9.52 5.76
CA ILE A 124 -20.60 -8.93 4.43
C ILE A 124 -21.31 -7.58 4.40
N LEU A 125 -20.56 -6.54 4.02
CA LEU A 125 -21.17 -5.28 3.59
C LEU A 125 -21.50 -5.44 2.11
N ALA A 126 -22.75 -5.24 1.71
CA ALA A 126 -23.17 -5.31 0.31
C ALA A 126 -23.90 -4.04 -0.12
N LEU A 127 -23.56 -3.56 -1.32
CA LEU A 127 -24.24 -2.44 -1.95
C LEU A 127 -25.17 -2.96 -3.05
N SER A 128 -26.46 -2.69 -2.90
CA SER A 128 -27.45 -2.97 -3.94
C SER A 128 -27.40 -1.88 -5.01
N TYR A 129 -26.79 -2.20 -6.15
CA TYR A 129 -26.79 -1.37 -7.33
C TYR A 129 -27.09 -2.19 -8.58
N THR A 130 -27.92 -1.64 -9.47
CA THR A 130 -28.26 -2.23 -10.76
C THR A 130 -28.25 -1.12 -11.79
N SER A 131 -27.46 -1.28 -12.85
CA SER A 131 -27.47 -0.34 -13.97
C SER A 131 -28.64 -0.63 -14.90
N ALA A 132 -29.23 0.41 -15.49
CA ALA A 132 -30.24 0.26 -16.54
C ALA A 132 -29.62 0.20 -17.95
N TYR A 133 -28.35 0.59 -18.08
CA TYR A 133 -27.66 0.72 -19.36
C TYR A 133 -26.31 0.03 -19.30
N TYR A 134 -25.92 -0.56 -20.43
CA TYR A 134 -24.62 -1.16 -20.66
C TYR A 134 -23.96 -0.49 -21.87
N PRO A 135 -22.63 -0.39 -21.88
CA PRO A 135 -21.71 -0.75 -20.81
C PRO A 135 -21.67 0.30 -19.68
N TYR A 136 -21.27 -0.11 -18.47
CA TYR A 136 -21.03 0.80 -17.34
C TYR A 136 -19.77 0.38 -16.58
N THR A 137 -19.15 1.30 -15.85
CA THR A 137 -17.93 1.03 -15.09
C THR A 137 -18.11 1.28 -13.61
N VAL A 138 -17.66 0.37 -12.76
CA VAL A 138 -17.62 0.49 -11.31
C VAL A 138 -16.18 0.65 -10.88
N ASP A 139 -15.84 1.79 -10.28
CA ASP A 139 -14.59 2.01 -9.55
C ASP A 139 -14.87 1.83 -8.05
N PHE A 140 -14.29 0.80 -7.47
CA PHE A 140 -14.51 0.39 -6.10
C PHE A 140 -13.19 0.32 -5.35
N SER A 141 -13.12 0.99 -4.21
CA SER A 141 -11.97 0.91 -3.31
C SER A 141 -12.39 0.87 -1.86
N TYR A 142 -11.65 0.13 -1.04
CA TYR A 142 -11.82 0.13 0.40
C TYR A 142 -10.52 -0.27 1.10
N GLN A 143 -10.49 -0.04 2.42
CA GLN A 143 -9.42 -0.49 3.29
C GLN A 143 -9.99 -1.41 4.37
N ARG A 144 -9.23 -2.46 4.68
CA ARG A 144 -9.52 -3.37 5.79
C ARG A 144 -8.28 -3.49 6.66
N THR A 145 -8.42 -3.34 7.97
CA THR A 145 -7.38 -3.68 8.93
C THR A 145 -7.80 -4.93 9.69
N ASP A 146 -6.91 -5.92 9.75
CA ASP A 146 -7.03 -7.14 10.54
C ASP A 146 -5.94 -7.14 11.62
N GLU A 147 -6.29 -7.64 12.81
CA GLU A 147 -5.38 -7.82 13.95
C GLU A 147 -4.56 -9.13 13.83
N ASN A 148 -4.84 -9.97 12.84
CA ASN A 148 -4.18 -11.26 12.62
C ASN A 148 -3.26 -11.23 11.39
N THR A 149 -2.00 -11.62 11.58
CA THR A 149 -0.99 -11.68 10.50
C THR A 149 -0.97 -12.99 9.71
N ILE A 150 -1.91 -13.91 9.97
CA ILE A 150 -1.80 -15.30 9.51
C ILE A 150 -2.24 -15.49 8.05
N PHE A 151 -2.88 -14.49 7.40
CA PHE A 151 -3.43 -14.68 6.05
C PHE A 151 -3.14 -13.51 5.09
N ILE A 152 -2.02 -13.60 4.36
CA ILE A 152 -1.80 -12.78 3.16
C ILE A 152 -2.53 -13.48 2.00
N PRO A 153 -3.45 -12.81 1.28
CA PRO A 153 -4.19 -13.43 0.18
C PRO A 153 -3.28 -13.77 -1.00
N ASP A 154 -3.63 -14.82 -1.72
CA ASP A 154 -2.96 -15.20 -2.96
C ASP A 154 -3.23 -14.18 -4.09
N PHE A 155 -2.25 -14.02 -4.98
CA PHE A 155 -2.43 -13.23 -6.19
C PHE A 155 -3.10 -14.07 -7.29
N VAL A 156 -4.40 -13.86 -7.48
CA VAL A 156 -5.22 -14.60 -8.45
C VAL A 156 -5.88 -13.60 -9.43
N PRO A 157 -5.20 -13.25 -10.54
CA PRO A 157 -5.66 -12.20 -11.45
C PRO A 157 -6.90 -12.58 -12.30
N PHE A 158 -7.19 -13.88 -12.41
CA PHE A 158 -8.36 -14.39 -13.14
C PHE A 158 -9.16 -15.31 -12.22
N SER A 159 -10.44 -15.01 -12.01
CA SER A 159 -11.29 -15.75 -11.09
C SER A 159 -12.47 -16.43 -11.77
N SER A 160 -12.92 -15.96 -12.94
CA SER A 160 -14.09 -16.52 -13.65
C SER A 160 -13.95 -16.56 -15.18
N PRO A 161 -14.70 -17.44 -15.87
CA PRO A 161 -14.81 -17.45 -17.33
C PRO A 161 -15.44 -16.16 -17.87
N ASN A 162 -15.18 -15.84 -19.14
CA ASN A 162 -15.75 -14.66 -19.84
C ASN A 162 -15.43 -13.32 -19.14
N GLU A 163 -14.25 -13.26 -18.54
CA GLU A 163 -13.65 -12.04 -18.01
C GLU A 163 -12.36 -11.75 -18.77
N SER A 164 -12.03 -10.47 -18.87
CA SER A 164 -10.74 -10.01 -19.37
C SER A 164 -10.13 -9.04 -18.37
N LEU A 165 -8.80 -9.00 -18.34
CA LEU A 165 -8.03 -8.18 -17.41
C LEU A 165 -7.13 -7.22 -18.20
N GLU A 166 -7.18 -5.93 -17.89
CA GLU A 166 -6.24 -4.92 -18.43
C GLU A 166 -4.96 -4.87 -17.59
N GLU A 167 -5.09 -4.73 -16.27
CA GLU A 167 -3.96 -4.58 -15.35
C GLU A 167 -4.32 -5.13 -13.96
N SER A 168 -3.44 -5.98 -13.41
CA SER A 168 -3.52 -6.42 -12.01
C SER A 168 -2.18 -6.23 -11.29
N GLN A 169 -2.25 -5.82 -10.02
CA GLN A 169 -1.09 -5.55 -9.19
C GLN A 169 -1.31 -6.04 -7.77
N PHE A 170 -0.33 -6.77 -7.25
CA PHE A 170 -0.25 -7.09 -5.83
C PHE A 170 1.02 -6.51 -5.24
N LYS A 171 0.86 -5.69 -4.21
CA LYS A 171 1.95 -4.99 -3.54
C LYS A 171 2.02 -5.38 -2.07
N ILE A 172 3.21 -5.74 -1.60
CA ILE A 172 3.49 -5.99 -0.18
C ILE A 172 4.45 -4.92 0.30
N ILE A 173 4.09 -4.22 1.37
CA ILE A 173 4.90 -3.20 2.02
C ILE A 173 5.17 -3.66 3.45
N ILE A 174 6.44 -3.80 3.81
CA ILE A 174 6.85 -4.32 5.12
C ILE A 174 8.11 -3.60 5.61
N ASN A 175 8.20 -3.35 6.91
CA ASN A 175 9.47 -3.02 7.55
C ASN A 175 10.28 -4.32 7.72
N PRO A 176 11.44 -4.51 7.06
CA PRO A 176 12.21 -5.73 7.17
C PRO A 176 12.72 -5.99 8.60
N MET A 177 12.89 -4.95 9.42
CA MET A 177 13.28 -5.10 10.81
C MET A 177 12.09 -5.41 11.73
N LEU A 178 10.86 -5.08 11.32
CA LEU A 178 9.63 -5.43 12.05
C LEU A 178 9.75 -5.16 13.57
N PHE A 179 9.52 -6.15 14.43
CA PHE A 179 9.64 -6.05 15.89
C PHE A 179 11.08 -5.89 16.41
N LEU A 180 12.10 -6.01 15.55
CA LEU A 180 13.50 -5.73 15.89
C LEU A 180 13.85 -4.26 15.69
N SER A 181 12.99 -3.44 15.06
CA SER A 181 13.28 -2.02 14.86
C SER A 181 13.25 -1.24 16.18
N LYS A 182 14.07 -0.20 16.29
CA LYS A 182 13.93 0.82 17.34
C LYS A 182 12.74 1.72 17.01
N SER A 183 11.62 1.50 17.68
CA SER A 183 10.39 2.29 17.50
C SER A 183 10.52 3.75 17.97
N SER A 184 11.47 4.05 18.86
CA SER A 184 11.74 5.40 19.34
C SER A 184 13.23 5.68 19.55
N ASN A 185 13.56 6.96 19.66
CA ASN A 185 14.90 7.43 20.02
C ASN A 185 14.99 7.56 21.55
N GLU A 186 15.80 6.72 22.19
CA GLU A 186 16.08 6.76 23.65
C GLU A 186 16.81 8.05 24.08
N PHE A 187 17.42 8.79 23.13
CA PHE A 187 18.13 10.04 23.35
C PHE A 187 17.34 11.22 22.76
N ASP A 188 16.15 11.48 23.29
CA ASP A 188 15.20 12.49 22.78
C ASP A 188 15.05 13.74 23.65
N GLN A 189 15.75 13.80 24.79
CA GLN A 189 15.68 14.90 25.75
C GLN A 189 15.82 16.28 25.06
N ALA A 190 15.00 17.24 25.49
CA ALA A 190 14.99 18.61 24.96
C ALA A 190 16.07 19.48 25.60
N ASP A 191 16.30 19.31 26.90
CA ASP A 191 17.25 20.10 27.68
C ASP A 191 18.70 19.65 27.50
N GLU A 192 19.64 20.52 27.89
CA GLU A 192 21.05 20.18 27.92
C GLU A 192 21.35 19.04 28.93
N ARG A 193 22.15 18.08 28.48
CA ARG A 193 22.57 16.93 29.30
C ARG A 193 23.47 17.42 30.44
N LYS A 194 23.10 17.15 31.69
CA LYS A 194 23.90 17.52 32.88
C LYS A 194 24.91 16.45 33.30
N TYR A 195 24.57 15.19 33.08
CA TYR A 195 25.35 14.02 33.53
C TYR A 195 25.91 13.23 32.34
N PRO A 196 27.00 12.47 32.53
CA PRO A 196 27.53 11.58 31.49
C PRO A 196 26.50 10.55 31.01
N ILE A 197 26.88 9.82 29.96
CA ILE A 197 26.15 8.67 29.45
C ILE A 197 26.99 7.45 29.77
N ASP A 198 26.47 6.58 30.63
CA ASP A 198 27.13 5.35 31.05
C ASP A 198 26.31 4.12 30.59
N PHE A 199 27.04 3.08 30.19
CA PHE A 199 26.54 1.75 29.89
C PHE A 199 27.26 0.73 30.77
N ILE A 200 26.64 -0.44 30.99
CA ILE A 200 27.26 -1.54 31.75
C ILE A 200 28.61 -1.97 31.14
N SER A 201 28.72 -1.93 29.81
CA SER A 201 29.94 -2.23 29.06
C SER A 201 29.87 -1.58 27.68
N SER A 202 31.02 -1.45 27.01
CA SER A 202 31.03 -1.20 25.57
C SER A 202 30.39 -2.37 24.84
N PHE A 203 29.70 -2.09 23.73
CA PHE A 203 28.95 -3.13 23.04
C PHE A 203 28.99 -2.97 21.53
N THR A 204 28.82 -4.09 20.84
CA THR A 204 28.44 -4.13 19.43
C THR A 204 27.17 -4.94 19.33
N LYS A 205 26.09 -4.32 18.85
CA LYS A 205 24.81 -4.98 18.62
C LYS A 205 24.57 -5.07 17.12
N VAL A 206 24.58 -6.31 16.62
CA VAL A 206 24.27 -6.64 15.23
C VAL A 206 22.89 -7.28 15.17
N LYS A 207 22.02 -6.72 14.34
CA LYS A 207 20.73 -7.30 13.98
C LYS A 207 20.81 -7.67 12.51
N LYS A 208 20.55 -8.94 12.19
CA LYS A 208 20.55 -9.44 10.82
C LYS A 208 19.20 -10.07 10.52
N VAL A 209 18.55 -9.60 9.47
CA VAL A 209 17.31 -10.16 8.93
C VAL A 209 17.56 -10.62 7.51
N ILE A 210 17.07 -11.81 7.17
CA ILE A 210 17.06 -12.32 5.81
C ILE A 210 15.59 -12.57 5.43
N LEU A 211 15.12 -11.89 4.39
CA LEU A 211 13.80 -12.11 3.82
C LEU A 211 13.95 -12.89 2.51
N GLU A 212 13.15 -13.92 2.32
CA GLU A 212 13.03 -14.61 1.04
C GLU A 212 11.90 -13.95 0.24
N ILE A 213 12.22 -13.53 -0.98
CA ILE A 213 11.28 -12.88 -1.89
C ILE A 213 10.48 -13.99 -2.58
N PRO A 214 9.15 -14.03 -2.46
CA PRO A 214 8.34 -15.05 -3.10
C PRO A 214 8.41 -14.97 -4.63
N GLU A 215 8.13 -16.09 -5.28
CA GLU A 215 8.14 -16.18 -6.74
C GLU A 215 7.14 -15.17 -7.38
N GLY A 216 7.56 -14.56 -8.49
CA GLY A 216 6.77 -13.58 -9.23
C GLY A 216 6.78 -12.16 -8.63
N TYR A 217 7.40 -11.95 -7.46
CA TYR A 217 7.60 -10.61 -6.90
C TYR A 217 8.94 -10.01 -7.30
N VAL A 218 8.92 -8.71 -7.57
CA VAL A 218 10.11 -7.88 -7.75
C VAL A 218 10.14 -6.78 -6.70
N ILE A 219 11.33 -6.33 -6.31
CA ILE A 219 11.48 -5.22 -5.37
C ILE A 219 11.21 -3.91 -6.13
N GLU A 220 10.21 -3.15 -5.69
CA GLU A 220 9.91 -1.83 -6.24
C GLU A 220 10.69 -0.73 -5.49
N THR A 221 10.80 -0.81 -4.16
CA THR A 221 11.56 0.15 -3.36
C THR A 221 12.40 -0.52 -2.29
N MET A 222 13.68 -0.16 -2.22
CA MET A 222 14.63 -0.65 -1.21
C MET A 222 14.82 0.36 -0.07
N PRO A 223 15.05 -0.13 1.17
CA PRO A 223 15.61 0.69 2.24
C PRO A 223 16.94 1.32 1.82
N LYS A 224 17.18 2.57 2.22
CA LYS A 224 18.43 3.27 1.91
C LYS A 224 19.48 2.93 2.95
N ASN A 225 20.67 2.57 2.46
CA ASN A 225 21.84 2.34 3.31
C ASN A 225 22.24 3.63 4.02
N LYS A 226 22.71 3.49 5.26
CA LYS A 226 23.16 4.61 6.08
C LYS A 226 24.34 4.19 6.92
N LYS A 227 25.35 5.05 7.00
CA LYS A 227 26.48 4.89 7.91
C LYS A 227 26.79 6.23 8.56
N ILE A 228 26.98 6.23 9.88
CA ILE A 228 27.42 7.38 10.67
C ILE A 228 28.48 6.86 11.64
N VAL A 229 29.59 7.59 11.72
CA VAL A 229 30.68 7.31 12.65
C VAL A 229 31.08 8.65 13.26
N THR A 230 31.34 8.69 14.57
CA THR A 230 31.94 9.86 15.21
C THR A 230 33.39 10.05 14.74
N ASP A 231 33.91 11.27 14.78
CA ASP A 231 35.26 11.56 14.27
C ASP A 231 36.36 10.78 14.98
N ASP A 232 36.17 10.55 16.29
CA ASP A 232 37.01 9.71 17.15
C ASP A 232 36.77 8.21 16.99
N LYS A 233 35.76 7.80 16.22
CA LYS A 233 35.32 6.42 15.99
C LYS A 233 34.84 5.66 17.23
N GLU A 234 34.52 6.38 18.30
CA GLU A 234 33.96 5.79 19.52
C GLU A 234 32.55 5.22 19.32
N ILE A 235 31.75 5.85 18.44
CA ILE A 235 30.37 5.44 18.17
C ILE A 235 30.20 5.25 16.67
N GLU A 236 29.70 4.08 16.28
CA GLU A 236 29.41 3.73 14.89
C GLU A 236 28.00 3.16 14.76
N TYR A 237 27.28 3.63 13.74
CA TYR A 237 26.04 3.04 13.28
C TYR A 237 26.10 2.76 11.79
N SER A 238 25.65 1.57 11.39
CA SER A 238 25.47 1.21 10.00
C SER A 238 24.18 0.44 9.78
N TYR A 239 23.46 0.80 8.73
CA TYR A 239 22.31 0.09 8.19
C TYR A 239 22.58 -0.23 6.73
N VAL A 240 22.56 -1.52 6.40
CA VAL A 240 22.84 -2.05 5.07
C VAL A 240 21.70 -2.97 4.67
N ALA A 241 21.07 -2.70 3.53
CA ALA A 241 20.09 -3.54 2.88
C ALA A 241 20.61 -3.92 1.48
N GLU A 242 20.78 -5.22 1.24
CA GLU A 242 21.33 -5.76 0.00
C GLU A 242 20.48 -6.93 -0.50
N GLN A 243 20.20 -6.94 -1.80
CA GLN A 243 19.59 -8.09 -2.45
C GLN A 243 20.68 -9.04 -2.97
N LYS A 244 20.59 -10.32 -2.60
CA LYS A 244 21.46 -11.41 -3.03
C LYS A 244 20.59 -12.52 -3.62
N GLY A 245 20.39 -12.51 -4.94
CA GLY A 245 19.47 -13.42 -5.62
C GLY A 245 18.01 -13.15 -5.21
N ASN A 246 17.31 -14.19 -4.74
CA ASN A 246 15.94 -14.09 -4.22
C ASN A 246 15.87 -13.72 -2.73
N LYS A 247 17.01 -13.39 -2.09
CA LYS A 247 17.05 -13.01 -0.68
C LYS A 247 17.38 -11.53 -0.53
N LEU A 248 16.68 -10.88 0.38
CA LEU A 248 17.05 -9.57 0.91
C LEU A 248 17.73 -9.75 2.25
N GLU A 249 18.95 -9.25 2.38
CA GLU A 249 19.69 -9.21 3.64
C GLU A 249 19.69 -7.78 4.19
N VAL A 250 19.21 -7.60 5.41
CA VAL A 250 19.21 -6.33 6.14
C VAL A 250 20.03 -6.47 7.41
N ILE A 251 21.05 -5.64 7.56
CA ILE A 251 21.96 -5.63 8.69
C ILE A 251 21.97 -4.24 9.32
N SER A 252 21.60 -4.17 10.59
CA SER A 252 21.76 -2.98 11.44
C SER A 252 22.83 -3.27 12.49
N THR A 253 23.88 -2.45 12.53
CA THR A 253 24.95 -2.54 13.51
C THR A 253 25.08 -1.23 14.25
N ILE A 254 25.10 -1.31 15.57
CA ILE A 254 25.47 -0.19 16.44
C ILE A 254 26.63 -0.62 17.34
N LYS A 255 27.63 0.23 17.45
CA LYS A 255 28.85 -0.02 18.21
C LYS A 255 29.18 1.19 19.08
N THR A 256 29.54 0.90 20.32
CA THR A 256 30.15 1.81 21.29
C THR A 256 31.49 1.21 21.71
N ALA A 257 32.57 1.98 21.69
CA ALA A 257 33.91 1.51 22.06
C ALA A 257 34.20 1.68 23.56
N SER A 258 33.67 2.74 24.17
CA SER A 258 33.66 2.98 25.62
C SER A 258 32.31 2.63 26.27
N PRO A 259 32.29 2.22 27.55
CA PRO A 259 31.07 2.21 28.37
C PRO A 259 30.67 3.61 28.86
N ASP A 260 31.62 4.54 28.99
CA ASP A 260 31.41 5.86 29.59
C ASP A 260 31.68 6.98 28.58
N TYR A 261 30.75 7.93 28.49
CA TYR A 261 30.85 9.10 27.62
C TYR A 261 30.56 10.40 28.37
N PRO A 262 31.38 11.44 28.19
CA PRO A 262 31.08 12.75 28.76
C PRO A 262 29.84 13.36 28.09
N LYS A 263 29.18 14.30 28.77
CA LYS A 263 27.87 14.85 28.36
C LYS A 263 27.89 15.48 26.95
N GLU A 264 29.06 15.92 26.48
CA GLU A 264 29.33 16.51 25.18
C GLU A 264 29.06 15.54 24.02
N TYR A 265 29.00 14.22 24.26
CA TYR A 265 28.60 13.23 23.26
C TYR A 265 27.09 13.17 23.05
N TYR A 266 26.29 13.78 23.94
CA TYR A 266 24.84 13.69 23.86
C TYR A 266 24.25 14.08 22.48
N PRO A 267 24.72 15.15 21.80
CA PRO A 267 24.29 15.45 20.43
C PRO A 267 24.57 14.31 19.45
N ALA A 268 25.73 13.65 19.56
CA ALA A 268 26.09 12.50 18.72
C ALA A 268 25.17 11.30 18.98
N PHE A 269 24.90 10.98 20.26
CA PHE A 269 23.93 9.93 20.62
C PHE A 269 22.54 10.22 20.07
N LYS A 270 22.04 11.45 20.27
CA LYS A 270 20.74 11.89 19.75
C LYS A 270 20.66 11.77 18.23
N GLN A 271 21.70 12.16 17.52
CA GLN A 271 21.76 12.02 16.06
C GLN A 271 21.82 10.56 15.61
N ILE A 272 22.68 9.75 16.24
CA ILE A 272 22.90 8.35 15.86
C ILE A 272 21.67 7.50 16.18
N TRP A 273 21.10 7.58 17.39
CA TRP A 273 19.89 6.83 17.74
C TRP A 273 18.66 7.33 16.97
N GLY A 274 18.55 8.64 16.74
CA GLY A 274 17.52 9.20 15.86
C GLY A 274 17.64 8.67 14.42
N THR A 275 18.87 8.57 13.90
CA THR A 275 19.13 7.99 12.58
C THR A 275 18.86 6.48 12.57
N ALA A 276 19.23 5.78 13.63
CA ALA A 276 19.02 4.34 13.75
C ALA A 276 17.53 4.01 13.77
N SER A 277 16.74 4.73 14.56
CA SER A 277 15.29 4.60 14.55
C SER A 277 14.70 4.88 13.16
N LYS A 278 15.10 5.98 12.49
CA LYS A 278 14.63 6.28 11.13
C LYS A 278 15.02 5.21 10.12
N SER A 279 16.25 4.69 10.19
CA SER A 279 16.78 3.73 9.22
C SER A 279 16.16 2.34 9.41
N GLU A 280 15.99 1.90 10.66
CA GLU A 280 15.35 0.63 11.01
C GLU A 280 13.82 0.64 10.82
N ASN A 281 13.20 1.81 10.63
CA ASN A 281 11.76 1.94 10.30
C ASN A 281 11.50 2.19 8.80
N GLN A 282 12.53 2.10 7.95
CA GLN A 282 12.32 2.09 6.50
C GLN A 282 11.57 0.82 6.08
N VAL A 283 10.77 0.95 5.03
CA VAL A 283 10.02 -0.16 4.44
C VAL A 283 10.65 -0.62 3.14
N ILE A 284 10.49 -1.91 2.84
CA ILE A 284 10.65 -2.45 1.49
C ILE A 284 9.26 -2.57 0.86
N SER A 285 9.17 -2.38 -0.46
CA SER A 285 7.98 -2.74 -1.22
C SER A 285 8.30 -3.79 -2.28
N LEU A 286 7.49 -4.84 -2.29
CA LEU A 286 7.50 -5.91 -3.28
C LEU A 286 6.25 -5.75 -4.15
N VAL A 287 6.40 -5.97 -5.44
CA VAL A 287 5.29 -5.87 -6.39
C VAL A 287 5.27 -7.08 -7.30
N ARG A 288 4.08 -7.59 -7.56
CA ARG A 288 3.78 -8.58 -8.59
C ARG A 288 2.73 -7.98 -9.52
N LYS A 289 2.91 -8.14 -10.83
CA LYS A 289 2.00 -7.62 -11.85
C LYS A 289 1.64 -8.72 -12.84
N SER A 290 0.46 -8.60 -13.45
CA SER A 290 0.03 -9.42 -14.59
C SER A 290 -0.51 -8.54 -15.71
#